data_AF-A0A6A9SL68-F1
#
_entry.id   AF-A0A6A9SL68-F1
#
_cell.length_a   1.000
_cell.length_b   1.000
_cell.length_c   1.000
_cell.angle_alpha   90.00
_cell.angle_beta   90.00
_cell.angle_gamma   90.00
#
_symmetry.space_group_name_H-M   'P 1'
#
loop_
_entity.id
_entity.type
_entity.pdbx_description
1 polymer ?
#
loop_
_entity_poly.entity_id
_entity_poly.type
_entity_poly.pdbx_seq_one_letter_code
_entity_poly.pdbx_strand_id
1 'polypeptide(L)'
;MFEAFERGDRVEISYLSDRSGGEVSRTGTVLQVPESEGKRGFFVQTDEDQLTGVMGGRVYSLSVGTDDGDRTVQRKTYLGDLEDVTAA
;
A
#
# COMPACT_ATOMS: atom_id res chain seq x y z
N MET A 1 -1.14 16.50 -0.11
CA MET A 1 -1.31 16.45 1.36
C MET A 1 -1.89 15.07 1.61
N PHE A 2 -1.19 14.15 2.29
CA PHE A 2 -1.80 12.85 2.60
C PHE A 2 -2.92 13.13 3.59
N GLU A 3 -4.17 12.80 3.24
CA GLU A 3 -5.20 12.62 4.27
C GLU A 3 -4.65 11.64 5.31
N ALA A 4 -4.89 11.93 6.58
CA ALA A 4 -4.47 11.04 7.66
C ALA A 4 -5.44 9.86 7.68
N PHE A 5 -5.22 8.90 6.79
CA PHE A 5 -5.99 7.67 6.75
C PHE A 5 -5.76 6.87 8.03
N GLU A 6 -6.82 6.26 8.55
CA GLU A 6 -6.82 5.42 9.73
C GLU A 6 -6.95 3.93 9.35
N ARG A 7 -6.64 3.06 10.30
CA ARG A 7 -6.86 1.63 10.12
C ARG A 7 -8.35 1.35 9.97
N GLY A 8 -8.72 0.66 8.91
CA GLY A 8 -10.10 0.33 8.56
C GLY A 8 -10.68 1.22 7.46
N ASP A 9 -10.01 2.34 7.12
CA ASP A 9 -10.47 3.21 6.05
C ASP A 9 -10.38 2.53 4.70
N ARG A 10 -11.35 2.84 3.84
CA ARG A 10 -11.31 2.45 2.44
C ARG A 10 -10.63 3.55 1.63
N VAL A 11 -9.63 3.18 0.85
CA VAL A 11 -8.83 4.11 0.05
C VAL A 11 -8.65 3.60 -1.36
N GLU A 12 -8.49 4.51 -2.31
CA GLU A 12 -8.02 4.25 -3.65
C GLU A 12 -6.57 4.74 -3.79
N ILE A 13 -5.69 3.88 -4.27
CA ILE A 13 -4.27 4.16 -4.49
C ILE A 13 -4.04 4.25 -6.00
N SER A 14 -3.62 5.41 -6.47
CA SER A 14 -3.24 5.64 -7.86
C SER A 14 -1.71 5.78 -7.97
N TYR A 15 -1.12 5.04 -8.90
CA TYR A 15 0.34 5.03 -9.11
C TYR A 15 0.72 4.83 -10.57
N LEU A 16 1.84 5.40 -10.98
CA LEU A 16 2.40 5.19 -12.30
C LEU A 16 3.16 3.86 -12.32
N SER A 17 2.57 2.86 -12.98
CA SER A 17 3.13 1.51 -12.98
C SER A 17 4.36 1.40 -13.87
N ASP A 18 5.50 1.02 -13.29
CA ASP A 18 6.74 0.73 -14.01
C ASP A 18 6.58 -0.41 -15.02
N ARG A 19 5.64 -1.33 -14.74
CA ARG A 19 5.43 -2.53 -15.57
C ARG A 19 4.60 -2.26 -16.81
N SER A 20 3.57 -1.44 -16.68
CA SER A 20 2.62 -1.12 -17.77
C SER A 20 2.90 0.22 -18.43
N GLY A 21 3.72 1.09 -17.81
CA GLY A 21 4.03 2.44 -18.30
C GLY A 21 2.85 3.42 -18.22
N GLY A 22 1.81 3.10 -17.46
CA GLY A 22 0.59 3.89 -17.34
C GLY A 22 0.06 3.92 -15.91
N GLU A 23 -0.87 4.82 -15.66
CA GLU A 23 -1.54 4.96 -14.36
C GLU A 23 -2.36 3.70 -14.03
N VAL A 24 -2.24 3.25 -12.79
CA VAL A 24 -3.00 2.13 -12.25
C VAL A 24 -3.61 2.56 -10.92
N SER A 25 -4.91 2.33 -10.78
CA SER A 25 -5.66 2.60 -9.55
C SER A 25 -6.11 1.30 -8.90
N ARG A 26 -5.99 1.22 -7.57
CA ARG A 26 -6.42 0.07 -6.78
C ARG A 26 -7.12 0.51 -5.50
N THR A 27 -8.31 -0.01 -5.28
CA THR A 27 -9.07 0.21 -4.05
C THR A 27 -8.77 -0.86 -3.01
N GLY A 28 -8.77 -0.48 -1.74
CA GLY A 28 -8.59 -1.40 -0.63
C GLY A 28 -8.83 -0.81 0.74
N THR A 29 -8.62 -1.64 1.77
CA THR A 29 -8.78 -1.27 3.18
C THR A 29 -7.43 -1.08 3.84
N VAL A 30 -7.22 0.04 4.54
CA VAL A 30 -6.02 0.31 5.31
C VAL A 30 -5.92 -0.67 6.49
N LEU A 31 -4.88 -1.49 6.50
CA LEU A 31 -4.61 -2.45 7.58
C LEU A 31 -3.77 -1.85 8.70
N GLN A 32 -2.81 -1.00 8.34
CA GLN A 32 -1.86 -0.46 9.30
C GLN A 32 -1.23 0.83 8.77
N VAL A 33 -1.07 1.79 9.67
CA VAL A 33 -0.34 3.03 9.46
C VAL A 33 0.85 3.01 10.44
N PRO A 34 2.11 2.94 9.98
CA PRO A 34 3.26 2.96 10.88
C PRO A 34 3.32 4.31 11.61
N GLU A 35 3.25 4.28 12.94
CA GLU A 35 3.27 5.48 13.81
C GLU A 35 4.67 6.12 13.93
N SER A 36 5.68 5.60 13.24
CA SER A 36 7.05 6.09 13.37
C SER A 36 7.20 7.41 12.62
N GLU A 37 7.45 8.50 13.33
CA GLU A 37 7.49 9.89 12.83
C GLU A 37 8.36 10.14 11.58
N GLY A 38 9.27 9.23 11.23
CA GLY A 38 10.11 9.31 10.02
C GLY A 38 9.64 8.48 8.82
N LYS A 39 8.63 7.62 8.96
CA LYS A 39 8.19 6.69 7.91
C LYS A 39 6.72 6.90 7.58
N ARG A 40 6.42 7.96 6.82
CA ARG A 40 5.10 8.19 6.24
C ARG A 40 4.77 7.06 5.25
N GLY A 41 3.85 6.19 5.63
CA GLY A 41 3.36 5.11 4.80
C GLY A 41 2.14 4.44 5.40
N PHE A 42 1.55 3.51 4.68
CA PHE A 42 0.44 2.69 5.15
C PHE A 42 0.36 1.41 4.31
N PHE A 43 -0.25 0.39 4.90
CA PHE A 43 -0.48 -0.89 4.27
C PHE A 43 -1.96 -1.05 3.98
N VAL A 44 -2.29 -1.46 2.77
CA VAL A 44 -3.65 -1.60 2.26
C VAL A 44 -3.85 -3.02 1.75
N GLN A 45 -4.89 -3.69 2.22
CA GLN A 45 -5.40 -4.89 1.58
C GLN A 45 -6.31 -4.47 0.44
N THR A 46 -5.88 -4.65 -0.80
CA THR A 46 -6.71 -4.33 -1.96
C THR A 46 -7.87 -5.31 -2.10
N ASP A 47 -8.92 -4.93 -2.80
CA ASP A 47 -10.07 -5.80 -3.07
C ASP A 47 -9.72 -7.09 -3.84
N GLU A 48 -8.57 -7.10 -4.52
CA GLU A 48 -7.98 -8.29 -5.18
C GLU A 48 -7.23 -9.23 -4.22
N ASP A 49 -7.40 -9.06 -2.92
CA ASP A 49 -6.71 -9.80 -1.85
C ASP A 49 -5.17 -9.68 -1.89
N GLN A 50 -4.66 -8.61 -2.50
CA GLN A 50 -3.24 -8.28 -2.53
C GLN A 50 -2.88 -7.26 -1.42
N LEU A 51 -1.83 -7.55 -0.64
CA LEU A 51 -1.27 -6.59 0.29
C LEU A 51 -0.39 -5.57 -0.46
N THR A 52 -0.71 -4.29 -0.33
CA THR A 52 -0.01 -3.18 -0.98
C THR A 52 0.51 -2.22 0.08
N GLY A 53 1.80 -1.85 -0.02
CA GLY A 53 2.42 -0.88 0.87
C GLY A 53 2.74 0.42 0.15
N VAL A 54 2.26 1.53 0.67
CA VAL A 54 2.61 2.88 0.22
C VAL A 54 3.63 3.45 1.19
N MET A 55 4.84 3.76 0.73
CA MET A 55 5.94 4.23 1.59
C MET A 55 6.79 5.27 0.86
N GLY A 56 6.90 6.48 1.40
CA GLY A 56 7.79 7.51 0.87
C GLY A 56 7.51 7.88 -0.60
N GLY A 57 6.23 7.94 -0.98
CA GLY A 57 5.81 8.25 -2.35
C GLY A 57 5.96 7.10 -3.35
N ARG A 58 6.16 5.86 -2.88
CA ARG A 58 6.30 4.67 -3.71
C ARG A 58 5.30 3.60 -3.32
N VAL A 59 4.84 2.85 -4.32
CA VAL A 59 3.87 1.77 -4.14
C VAL A 59 4.54 0.41 -4.35
N TYR A 60 4.23 -0.53 -3.46
CA TYR A 60 4.82 -1.85 -3.44
C TYR A 60 3.77 -2.94 -3.26
N SER A 61 3.90 -4.03 -4.00
CA SER A 61 3.22 -5.28 -3.71
C SER A 61 4.00 -6.04 -2.65
N LEU A 62 3.31 -6.48 -1.60
CA LEU A 62 3.90 -7.22 -0.50
C LEU A 62 3.35 -8.64 -0.50
N SER A 63 4.24 -9.62 -0.60
CA SER A 63 3.88 -11.00 -0.32
C SER A 63 4.20 -11.27 1.15
N VAL A 64 3.14 -11.51 1.92
CA VAL A 64 3.26 -11.98 3.30
C VAL A 64 3.23 -13.50 3.31
N GLY A 65 4.16 -14.09 4.04
CA GLY A 65 4.07 -15.48 4.42
C GLY A 65 3.73 -15.60 5.88
N THR A 66 3.32 -16.80 6.26
CA THR A 66 3.11 -17.18 7.66
C THR A 66 4.29 -18.06 8.03
N ASP A 67 5.22 -17.51 8.79
CA ASP A 67 6.30 -18.29 9.40
C ASP A 67 6.00 -18.28 10.90
N ASP A 68 5.76 -19.45 11.49
CA ASP A 68 5.45 -19.62 12.92
C ASP A 68 4.28 -18.78 13.48
N GLY A 69 3.23 -18.55 12.69
CA GLY A 69 2.01 -17.84 13.13
C GLY A 69 2.10 -16.32 13.07
N ASP A 70 3.30 -15.76 12.89
CA ASP A 70 3.52 -14.34 12.63
C ASP A 70 3.53 -14.05 11.13
N ARG A 71 2.77 -13.02 10.71
CA ARG A 71 2.75 -12.56 9.32
C ARG A 71 3.97 -11.72 9.05
N THR A 72 4.95 -12.31 8.36
CA THR A 72 6.18 -11.61 7.97
C THR A 72 6.14 -11.26 6.49
N VAL A 73 6.55 -10.03 6.14
CA VAL A 73 6.73 -9.64 4.74
C VAL A 73 7.91 -10.43 4.18
N GLN A 74 7.63 -11.40 3.31
CA GLN A 74 8.65 -12.24 2.68
C GLN A 74 9.22 -11.57 1.44
N ARG A 75 8.40 -10.82 0.71
CA ARG A 75 8.82 -10.17 -0.54
C ARG A 75 8.17 -8.81 -0.70
N LYS A 76 8.97 -7.84 -1.14
CA LYS A 76 8.54 -6.50 -1.54
C LYS A 76 8.87 -6.29 -3.01
N THR A 77 7.85 -6.07 -3.83
CA THR A 77 8.00 -5.82 -5.27
C THR A 77 7.57 -4.39 -5.55
N TYR A 78 8.46 -3.60 -6.16
CA TYR A 78 8.14 -2.25 -6.59
C TYR A 78 7.10 -2.26 -7.70
N LEU A 79 6.04 -1.46 -7.55
CA LEU A 79 4.98 -1.34 -8.55
C LEU A 79 5.08 -0.03 -9.33
N GLY A 80 5.50 1.04 -8.68
CA GLY A 80 5.54 2.37 -9.29
C GLY A 80 5.62 3.50 -8.28
N ASP A 81 5.77 4.70 -8.81
CA ASP A 81 5.71 5.93 -8.02
C ASP A 81 4.24 6.27 -7.74
N LEU A 82 3.97 6.69 -6.50
CA LEU A 82 2.65 7.07 -6.06
C LEU A 82 2.27 8.41 -6.69
N GLU A 83 1.11 8.45 -7.34
CA GLU A 83 0.53 9.68 -7.87
C GLU A 83 -0.42 10.28 -6.84
N ASP A 84 -1.41 9.50 -6.38
CA ASP A 84 -2.44 9.99 -5.47
C ASP A 84 -3.04 8.90 -4.59
N VAL A 85 -3.65 9.32 -3.47
CA VAL A 85 -4.42 8.45 -2.58
C VAL A 85 -5.64 9.20 -2.10
N THR A 86 -6.81 8.64 -2.34
CA THR A 86 -8.11 9.24 -1.99
C THR A 86 -8.93 8.31 -1.10
N ALA A 87 -9.83 8.87 -0.30
CA ALA A 87 -10.86 8.09 0.37
C ALA A 87 -11.86 7.52 -0.66
N ALA A 88 -12.24 6.26 -0.49
CA ALA A 88 -13.10 5.51 -1.43
C ALA A 88 -14.48 5.17 -0.84
#